data_AF-E8LEW5-F1
#
_entry.id   AF-E8LEW5-F1
#
_cell.length_a   1.000
_cell.length_b   1.000
_cell.length_c   1.000
_cell.angle_alpha   90.00
_cell.angle_beta   90.00
_cell.angle_gamma   90.00
#
_symmetry.space_group_name_H-M   'P 1'
#
loop_
_entity.id
_entity.type
_entity.pdbx_description
1 polymer ?
#
loop_
_entity_poly.entity_id
_entity_poly.type
_entity_poly.pdbx_seq_one_letter_code
_entity_poly.pdbx_strand_id
1 'polypeptide(L)'
;MTLMPGAASLYFGSGFVAERGNNWLTGANANYNIYATKEGRYLAVGCLEKKFWSNLCAVLQRPDMTDLIDDDANHDYLKQQLSLEFAKHTLPEWEQLLAGKDTCVTPVLDFAEAVAAEQTKANEMVLNVEDAELGSYRQLGFAMKLSKTPAALRKRAPRLGEDTQLVLSQAIADEKLLAEALQSK
;
A
#
# COMPACT_ATOMS: atom_id res chain seq x y z
N MET A 1 0.44 8.79 4.42
CA MET A 1 0.74 10.23 4.33
C MET A 1 1.40 10.62 2.99
N THR A 2 1.27 9.80 1.93
CA THR A 2 1.98 9.97 0.65
C THR A 2 1.20 10.76 -0.42
N LEU A 3 -0.08 11.09 -0.21
CA LEU A 3 -0.88 11.90 -1.13
C LEU A 3 -0.87 13.41 -0.82
N MET A 4 -0.28 13.82 0.31
CA MET A 4 -0.23 15.24 0.70
C MET A 4 0.48 16.13 -0.33
N PRO A 5 1.59 15.74 -0.97
CA PRO A 5 2.26 16.62 -1.93
C PRO A 5 1.36 17.04 -3.10
N GLY A 6 0.57 16.11 -3.66
CA GLY A 6 -0.34 16.40 -4.78
C GLY A 6 -1.50 17.31 -4.37
N ALA A 7 -2.18 16.99 -3.27
CA ALA A 7 -3.26 17.82 -2.74
C ALA A 7 -2.77 19.22 -2.31
N ALA A 8 -1.59 19.30 -1.69
CA ALA A 8 -0.98 20.57 -1.30
C ALA A 8 -0.60 21.41 -2.53
N SER A 9 -0.07 20.79 -3.58
CA SER A 9 0.25 21.50 -4.83
C SER A 9 -0.99 22.13 -5.47
N LEU A 10 -2.12 21.40 -5.52
CA LEU A 10 -3.38 21.94 -6.02
C LEU A 10 -3.86 23.11 -5.16
N TYR A 11 -3.84 22.94 -3.84
CA TYR A 11 -4.28 23.98 -2.92
C TYR A 11 -3.41 25.24 -2.99
N PHE A 12 -2.08 25.11 -2.99
CA PHE A 12 -1.19 26.27 -3.08
C PHE A 12 -1.23 26.96 -4.45
N GLY A 13 -1.47 26.20 -5.52
CA GLY A 13 -1.51 26.74 -6.88
C GLY A 13 -2.82 27.43 -7.23
N SER A 14 -3.96 26.97 -6.71
CA SER A 14 -5.29 27.47 -7.13
C SER A 14 -6.29 27.69 -6.00
N GLY A 15 -5.95 27.38 -4.76
CA GLY A 15 -6.88 27.37 -3.63
C GLY A 15 -7.84 26.17 -3.64
N PHE A 16 -7.71 25.25 -4.61
CA PHE A 16 -8.59 24.10 -4.72
C PHE A 16 -8.39 23.12 -3.56
N VAL A 17 -9.49 22.77 -2.90
CA VAL A 17 -9.50 21.79 -1.80
C VAL A 17 -9.90 20.42 -2.35
N ALA A 18 -8.98 19.46 -2.27
CA ALA A 18 -9.23 18.09 -2.68
C ALA A 18 -10.20 17.39 -1.72
N GLU A 19 -11.29 16.86 -2.27
CA GLU A 19 -12.27 16.03 -1.57
C GLU A 19 -12.41 14.70 -2.31
N ARG A 20 -13.17 13.78 -1.71
CA ARG A 20 -13.47 12.48 -2.35
C ARG A 20 -14.22 12.73 -3.66
N GLY A 21 -13.69 12.21 -4.76
CA GLY A 21 -14.36 12.20 -6.06
C GLY A 21 -14.40 13.54 -6.80
N ASN A 22 -13.78 14.60 -6.29
CA ASN A 22 -13.83 15.93 -6.91
C ASN A 22 -12.61 16.28 -7.79
N ASN A 23 -11.62 15.38 -7.89
CA ASN A 23 -10.48 15.56 -8.78
C ASN A 23 -9.97 14.24 -9.39
N TRP A 24 -9.05 14.38 -10.34
CA TRP A 24 -8.47 13.31 -11.16
C TRP A 24 -7.77 12.17 -10.39
N LEU A 25 -7.41 12.37 -9.12
CA LEU A 25 -6.70 11.42 -8.26
C LEU A 25 -7.52 11.03 -7.02
N THR A 26 -8.74 11.57 -6.89
CA THR A 26 -9.66 11.25 -5.78
C THR A 26 -10.89 10.49 -6.23
N GLY A 27 -10.92 10.03 -7.49
CA GLY A 27 -12.00 9.20 -8.04
C GLY A 27 -13.02 9.95 -8.91
N ALA A 28 -12.70 11.18 -9.37
CA ALA A 28 -13.55 11.86 -10.35
C ALA A 28 -13.50 11.14 -11.72
N ASN A 29 -12.29 10.81 -12.16
CA ASN A 29 -12.02 10.25 -13.48
C ASN A 29 -12.27 8.74 -13.54
N ALA A 30 -12.75 8.26 -14.68
CA ALA A 30 -13.04 6.84 -14.90
C ALA A 30 -11.77 5.97 -14.93
N ASN A 31 -10.67 6.52 -15.44
CA ASN A 31 -9.38 5.84 -15.53
C ASN A 31 -8.56 5.93 -14.24
N TYR A 32 -9.10 6.49 -13.15
CA TYR A 32 -8.48 6.50 -11.83
C TYR A 32 -9.53 6.29 -10.73
N ASN A 33 -9.96 5.04 -10.55
CA ASN A 33 -11.07 4.70 -9.65
C ASN A 33 -11.03 3.24 -9.16
N ILE A 34 -11.98 2.88 -8.30
CA ILE A 34 -12.15 1.52 -7.80
C ILE A 34 -13.49 0.97 -8.30
N TYR A 35 -13.47 -0.23 -8.88
CA TYR A 35 -14.64 -0.88 -9.46
C TYR A 35 -14.89 -2.24 -8.82
N ALA A 36 -16.16 -2.57 -8.62
CA ALA A 36 -16.57 -3.89 -8.15
C ALA A 36 -16.52 -4.92 -9.29
N THR A 37 -16.10 -6.12 -8.94
CA THR A 37 -16.15 -7.33 -9.76
C THR A 37 -17.46 -8.09 -9.51
N LYS A 38 -17.69 -9.17 -10.26
CA LYS A 38 -18.92 -9.98 -10.20
C LYS A 38 -19.30 -10.45 -8.79
N GLU A 39 -18.33 -10.80 -7.97
CA GLU A 39 -18.52 -11.34 -6.61
C GLU A 39 -18.39 -10.27 -5.51
N GLY A 40 -18.31 -8.99 -5.86
CA GLY A 40 -18.18 -7.90 -4.90
C GLY A 40 -16.76 -7.71 -4.34
N ARG A 41 -15.75 -8.35 -4.96
CA ARG A 41 -14.33 -7.96 -4.80
C ARG A 41 -14.04 -6.74 -5.68
N TYR A 42 -12.87 -6.11 -5.55
CA TYR A 42 -12.59 -4.84 -6.22
C TYR A 42 -11.30 -4.84 -7.04
N LEU A 43 -11.30 -4.07 -8.13
CA LEU A 43 -10.13 -3.70 -8.91
C LEU A 43 -9.86 -2.20 -8.73
N ALA A 44 -8.59 -1.85 -8.55
CA ALA A 44 -8.13 -0.47 -8.62
C ALA A 44 -7.61 -0.19 -10.04
N VAL A 45 -8.17 0.84 -10.67
CA VAL A 45 -7.81 1.30 -12.01
C VAL A 45 -7.00 2.59 -11.84
N GLY A 46 -5.80 2.62 -12.42
CA GLY A 46 -4.88 3.77 -12.37
C GLY A 46 -4.30 4.13 -13.74
N CYS A 47 -5.09 4.00 -14.80
CA CYS A 47 -4.71 4.18 -16.20
C CYS A 47 -4.67 5.68 -16.62
N LEU A 48 -3.94 6.53 -15.90
CA LEU A 48 -3.91 7.98 -16.19
C LEU A 48 -3.36 8.28 -17.58
N GLU A 49 -2.34 7.55 -18.01
CA GLU A 49 -1.74 7.70 -19.33
C GLU A 49 -2.56 6.96 -20.40
N LYS A 50 -2.79 7.65 -21.52
CA LYS A 50 -3.58 7.17 -22.66
C LYS A 50 -3.19 5.77 -23.14
N LYS A 51 -1.90 5.41 -23.10
CA LYS A 51 -1.43 4.06 -23.49
C LYS A 51 -2.03 2.96 -22.63
N PHE A 52 -2.08 3.15 -21.31
CA PHE A 52 -2.60 2.16 -20.36
C PHE A 52 -4.12 2.08 -20.46
N TRP A 53 -4.78 3.23 -20.65
CA TRP A 53 -6.21 3.30 -20.90
C TRP A 53 -6.60 2.56 -22.20
N SER A 54 -5.87 2.80 -23.28
CA SER A 54 -6.10 2.14 -24.57
C SER A 54 -5.94 0.62 -24.45
N ASN A 55 -4.93 0.15 -23.71
CA ASN A 55 -4.75 -1.26 -23.43
C ASN A 55 -5.93 -1.84 -22.64
N LEU A 56 -6.44 -1.11 -21.63
CA LEU A 56 -7.61 -1.52 -20.88
C LEU A 56 -8.84 -1.61 -21.79
N CYS A 57 -9.12 -0.58 -22.59
CA CYS A 57 -10.21 -0.59 -23.58
C CYS A 57 -10.10 -1.79 -24.54
N ALA A 58 -8.89 -2.15 -24.98
CA ALA A 58 -8.68 -3.32 -25.82
C ALA A 58 -9.02 -4.64 -25.10
N VAL A 59 -8.59 -4.81 -23.83
CA VAL A 59 -8.94 -5.99 -23.01
C VAL A 59 -10.44 -6.10 -22.80
N LEU A 60 -11.10 -4.96 -22.54
CA LEU A 60 -12.55 -4.88 -22.36
C LEU A 60 -13.33 -5.02 -23.68
N GLN A 61 -12.65 -5.06 -24.82
CA GLN A 61 -13.27 -5.04 -26.15
C GLN A 61 -14.18 -3.81 -26.38
N ARG A 62 -13.75 -2.66 -25.84
CA ARG A 62 -14.45 -1.38 -25.88
C ARG A 62 -13.56 -0.27 -26.46
N PRO A 63 -13.09 -0.40 -27.73
CA PRO A 63 -12.27 0.62 -28.37
C PRO A 63 -13.00 1.95 -28.53
N ASP A 64 -14.35 1.93 -28.53
CA ASP A 64 -15.22 3.11 -28.56
C ASP A 64 -15.01 4.05 -27.36
N MET A 65 -14.48 3.56 -26.24
CA MET A 65 -14.21 4.36 -25.05
C MET A 65 -12.83 5.04 -25.06
N THR A 66 -11.96 4.70 -26.01
CA THR A 66 -10.55 5.12 -25.98
C THR A 66 -10.42 6.63 -25.98
N ASP A 67 -11.12 7.32 -26.89
CA ASP A 67 -11.04 8.77 -27.08
C ASP A 67 -12.03 9.56 -26.22
N LEU A 68 -13.06 8.91 -25.69
CA LEU A 68 -14.00 9.55 -24.79
C LEU A 68 -13.34 10.04 -23.49
N ILE A 69 -12.23 9.43 -23.07
CA ILE A 69 -11.53 9.79 -21.83
C ILE A 69 -10.92 11.18 -21.84
N ASP A 70 -10.72 11.78 -23.03
CA ASP A 70 -10.04 13.07 -23.17
C ASP A 70 -10.97 14.26 -22.88
N ASP A 71 -12.28 14.01 -22.78
CA ASP A 71 -13.30 14.99 -22.42
C ASP A 71 -13.90 14.66 -21.05
N ASP A 72 -13.72 15.58 -20.10
CA ASP A 72 -14.17 15.45 -18.72
C ASP A 72 -15.67 15.15 -18.61
N ALA A 73 -16.49 15.62 -19.56
CA ALA A 73 -17.93 15.40 -19.57
C ALA A 73 -18.31 13.91 -19.74
N ASN A 74 -17.41 13.09 -20.28
CA ASN A 74 -17.67 11.67 -20.52
C ASN A 74 -17.33 10.78 -19.32
N HIS A 75 -16.64 11.28 -18.29
CA HIS A 75 -16.18 10.44 -17.18
C HIS A 75 -17.31 9.74 -16.42
N ASP A 76 -18.48 10.37 -16.26
CA ASP A 76 -19.63 9.74 -15.62
C ASP A 76 -20.17 8.56 -16.45
N TYR A 77 -20.28 8.74 -17.77
CA TYR A 77 -20.63 7.65 -18.69
C TYR A 77 -19.61 6.52 -18.64
N LEU A 78 -18.32 6.83 -18.72
CA LEU A 78 -17.23 5.85 -18.69
C LEU A 78 -17.18 5.09 -17.36
N LYS A 79 -17.42 5.74 -16.22
CA LYS A 79 -17.52 5.07 -14.91
C LYS A 79 -18.64 4.04 -14.90
N GLN A 80 -19.80 4.35 -15.49
CA GLN A 80 -20.90 3.40 -15.61
C GLN A 80 -20.52 2.23 -16.51
N GLN A 81 -19.90 2.48 -17.66
CA GLN A 81 -19.45 1.43 -18.57
C GLN A 81 -18.42 0.51 -17.91
N LEU A 82 -17.40 1.06 -17.25
CA LEU A 82 -16.42 0.26 -16.52
C LEU A 82 -17.04 -0.57 -15.42
N SER A 83 -18.01 -0.01 -14.67
CA SER A 83 -18.73 -0.76 -13.64
C SER A 83 -19.48 -1.96 -14.23
N LEU A 84 -20.12 -1.78 -15.39
CA LEU A 84 -20.80 -2.87 -16.09
C LEU A 84 -19.82 -3.90 -16.64
N GLU A 85 -18.69 -3.47 -17.20
CA GLU A 85 -17.65 -4.36 -17.71
C GLU A 85 -17.03 -5.19 -16.58
N PHE A 86 -16.52 -4.55 -15.53
CA PHE A 86 -15.86 -5.24 -14.42
C PHE A 86 -16.79 -6.20 -13.65
N ALA A 87 -18.09 -5.94 -13.61
CA ALA A 87 -19.07 -6.84 -13.01
C ALA A 87 -19.32 -8.15 -13.79
N LYS A 88 -18.80 -8.30 -15.01
CA LYS A 88 -18.98 -9.52 -15.84
C LYS A 88 -18.12 -10.69 -15.36
N HIS A 89 -16.96 -10.40 -14.78
CA HIS A 89 -15.98 -11.40 -14.38
C HIS A 89 -15.60 -11.27 -12.91
N THR A 90 -15.11 -12.38 -12.38
CA THR A 90 -14.56 -12.47 -11.04
C THR A 90 -13.16 -11.89 -10.96
N LEU A 91 -12.68 -11.60 -9.74
CA LEU A 91 -11.32 -11.08 -9.55
C LEU A 91 -10.25 -12.00 -10.14
N PRO A 92 -10.27 -13.34 -9.93
CA PRO A 92 -9.28 -14.24 -10.53
C PRO A 92 -9.35 -14.29 -12.07
N GLU A 93 -10.56 -14.22 -12.63
CA GLU A 93 -10.75 -14.14 -14.09
C GLU A 93 -10.15 -12.83 -14.64
N TRP A 94 -10.34 -11.71 -13.94
CA TRP A 94 -9.72 -10.44 -14.30
C TRP A 94 -8.21 -10.45 -14.20
N GLU A 95 -7.65 -11.04 -13.14
CA GLU A 95 -6.20 -11.21 -13.01
C GLU A 95 -5.63 -11.96 -14.21
N GLN A 96 -6.30 -13.01 -14.67
CA GLN A 96 -5.90 -13.74 -15.88
C GLN A 96 -6.03 -12.91 -17.16
N LEU A 97 -7.13 -12.17 -17.33
CA LEU A 97 -7.37 -11.34 -18.53
C LEU A 97 -6.40 -10.15 -18.63
N LEU A 98 -6.03 -9.55 -17.49
CA LEU A 98 -5.17 -8.37 -17.41
C LEU A 98 -3.67 -8.74 -17.36
N ALA A 99 -3.32 -9.98 -17.05
CA ALA A 99 -1.94 -10.44 -16.98
C ALA A 99 -1.14 -10.11 -18.25
N GLY A 100 -0.04 -9.36 -18.08
CA GLY A 100 0.85 -8.98 -19.17
C GLY A 100 0.29 -7.96 -20.17
N LYS A 101 -0.84 -7.29 -19.85
CA LYS A 101 -1.49 -6.33 -20.76
C LYS A 101 -1.12 -4.87 -20.55
N ASP A 102 -0.25 -4.57 -19.58
CA ASP A 102 0.22 -3.22 -19.26
C ASP A 102 -0.95 -2.21 -19.17
N THR A 103 -1.91 -2.50 -18.28
CA THR A 103 -3.15 -1.71 -18.13
C THR A 103 -3.16 -0.83 -16.88
N CYS A 104 -2.19 -0.93 -15.97
CA CYS A 104 -2.24 -0.25 -14.66
C CYS A 104 -3.54 -0.52 -13.87
N VAL A 105 -4.05 -1.75 -13.96
CA VAL A 105 -5.17 -2.24 -13.15
C VAL A 105 -4.67 -3.35 -12.23
N THR A 106 -5.02 -3.28 -10.96
CA THR A 106 -4.57 -4.24 -9.93
C THR A 106 -5.73 -4.70 -9.04
N PRO A 107 -5.68 -5.94 -8.52
CA PRO A 107 -6.64 -6.37 -7.51
C PRO A 107 -6.51 -5.54 -6.23
N VAL A 108 -7.64 -5.24 -5.59
CA VAL A 108 -7.67 -4.75 -4.21
C VAL A 108 -7.60 -5.97 -3.28
N LEU A 109 -6.39 -6.23 -2.79
CA LEU A 109 -6.11 -7.33 -1.87
C LEU A 109 -6.67 -7.04 -0.48
N ASP A 110 -7.14 -8.09 0.19
CA ASP A 110 -7.35 -8.04 1.63
C ASP A 110 -6.01 -8.12 2.40
N PHE A 111 -6.08 -8.00 3.72
CA PHE A 111 -4.88 -7.98 4.54
C PHE A 111 -4.10 -9.30 4.51
N ALA A 112 -4.79 -10.45 4.51
CA ALA A 112 -4.14 -11.75 4.51
C ALA A 112 -3.47 -12.03 3.16
N GLU A 113 -4.15 -11.70 2.06
CA GLU A 113 -3.62 -11.75 0.70
C GLU A 113 -2.40 -10.82 0.54
N ALA A 114 -2.49 -9.57 1.01
CA ALA A 114 -1.39 -8.61 0.95
C ALA A 114 -0.15 -9.10 1.72
N VAL A 115 -0.33 -9.69 2.90
CA VAL A 115 0.75 -10.28 3.70
C VAL A 115 1.37 -11.51 3.01
N ALA A 116 0.59 -12.26 2.23
CA ALA A 116 1.03 -13.45 1.52
C ALA A 116 1.52 -13.20 0.08
N ALA A 117 1.35 -11.98 -0.43
CA ALA A 117 1.67 -11.61 -1.80
C ALA A 117 3.16 -11.83 -2.14
N GLU A 118 3.43 -12.14 -3.40
CA GLU A 118 4.79 -12.42 -3.88
C GLU A 118 5.75 -11.27 -3.58
N GLN A 119 5.35 -10.02 -3.87
CA GLN A 119 6.18 -8.85 -3.61
C GLN A 119 6.44 -8.64 -2.12
N THR A 120 5.47 -8.92 -1.25
CA THR A 120 5.62 -8.84 0.21
C THR A 120 6.65 -9.85 0.72
N LYS A 121 6.63 -11.07 0.16
CA LYS A 121 7.62 -12.12 0.45
C LYS A 121 9.01 -11.77 -0.09
N ALA A 122 9.10 -11.35 -1.35
CA ALA A 122 10.34 -10.93 -1.99
C ALA A 122 11.01 -9.77 -1.24
N ASN A 123 10.21 -8.88 -0.64
CA ASN A 123 10.69 -7.77 0.17
C ASN A 123 10.86 -8.12 1.66
N GLU A 124 10.74 -9.38 2.08
CA GLU A 124 10.90 -9.82 3.48
C GLU A 124 10.10 -8.95 4.46
N MET A 125 8.86 -8.62 4.10
CA MET A 125 8.01 -7.69 4.85
C MET A 125 7.29 -8.33 6.04
N VAL A 126 7.47 -9.63 6.24
CA VAL A 126 6.94 -10.38 7.38
C VAL A 126 8.10 -11.10 8.05
N LEU A 127 8.48 -10.63 9.24
CA LEU A 127 9.55 -11.22 10.04
C LEU A 127 8.95 -12.14 11.08
N ASN A 128 9.55 -13.32 11.27
CA ASN A 128 9.29 -14.17 12.43
C ASN A 128 10.29 -13.81 13.53
N VAL A 129 9.79 -13.61 14.74
CA VAL A 129 10.56 -13.23 15.92
C VAL A 129 10.38 -14.32 16.95
N GLU A 130 11.51 -14.82 17.47
CA GLU A 130 11.52 -15.77 18.57
C GLU A 130 11.60 -15.03 19.90
N ASP A 131 10.69 -15.39 20.81
CA ASP A 131 10.61 -14.86 22.17
C ASP A 131 10.50 -16.02 23.16
N ALA A 132 11.30 -15.99 24.22
CA ALA A 132 11.33 -17.05 25.21
C ALA A 132 10.04 -17.15 26.04
N GLU A 133 9.31 -16.04 26.20
CA GLU A 133 8.06 -15.97 26.97
C GLU A 133 6.84 -16.11 26.06
N LEU A 134 6.85 -15.48 24.88
CA LEU A 134 5.71 -15.46 23.96
C LEU A 134 5.77 -16.54 22.86
N GLY A 135 6.89 -17.25 22.73
CA GLY A 135 7.14 -18.15 21.61
C GLY A 135 7.45 -17.39 20.31
N SER A 136 7.11 -17.99 19.16
CA SER A 136 7.32 -17.36 17.86
C SER A 136 6.14 -16.46 17.47
N TYR A 137 6.41 -15.24 17.04
CA TYR A 137 5.40 -14.30 16.55
C TYR A 137 5.83 -13.55 15.29
N ARG A 138 4.88 -12.94 14.59
CA ARG A 138 5.13 -12.18 13.34
C ARG A 138 5.08 -10.68 13.57
N GLN A 139 5.98 -9.95 12.91
CA GLN A 139 5.94 -8.49 12.81
C GLN A 139 6.25 -8.00 11.40
N LEU A 140 5.94 -6.74 11.12
CA LEU A 140 6.31 -6.11 9.85
C LEU A 140 7.83 -5.99 9.72
N GLY A 141 8.31 -6.29 8.51
CA GLY A 141 9.69 -6.08 8.13
C GLY A 141 10.03 -4.63 7.86
N PHE A 142 11.31 -4.38 7.61
CA PHE A 142 11.81 -3.04 7.31
C PHE A 142 11.43 -2.63 5.88
N ALA A 143 10.61 -1.58 5.76
CA ALA A 143 10.10 -1.10 4.48
C ALA A 143 11.20 -0.59 3.52
N MET A 144 12.26 0.01 4.07
CA MET A 144 13.40 0.50 3.29
C MET A 144 14.53 -0.53 3.28
N LYS A 145 14.94 -0.94 2.08
CA LYS A 145 16.06 -1.89 1.87
C LYS A 145 17.31 -1.11 1.46
N LEU A 146 18.21 -0.87 2.41
CA LEU A 146 19.46 -0.14 2.18
C LEU A 146 20.58 -1.11 1.81
N SER A 147 21.25 -0.88 0.67
CA SER A 147 22.30 -1.78 0.18
C SER A 147 23.58 -1.77 1.02
N LYS A 148 23.96 -0.62 1.58
CA LYS A 148 25.19 -0.48 2.40
C LYS A 148 24.98 -0.70 3.90
N THR A 149 23.78 -0.40 4.40
CA THR A 149 23.43 -0.54 5.82
C THR A 149 22.08 -1.24 5.95
N PRO A 150 21.97 -2.52 5.54
CA PRO A 150 20.71 -3.25 5.64
C PRO A 150 20.16 -3.23 7.06
N ALA A 151 18.87 -2.94 7.20
CA ALA A 151 18.19 -3.07 8.47
C ALA A 151 18.10 -4.56 8.84
N ALA A 152 18.34 -4.87 10.11
CA ALA A 152 18.33 -6.23 10.63
C ALA A 152 17.57 -6.27 11.95
N LEU A 153 16.79 -7.33 12.16
CA LEU A 153 16.18 -7.63 13.45
C LEU A 153 17.28 -8.11 14.39
N ARG A 154 17.63 -7.31 15.40
CA ARG A 154 18.74 -7.61 16.32
C ARG A 154 18.31 -8.26 17.63
N LYS A 155 17.17 -7.84 18.17
CA LYS A 155 16.61 -8.34 19.44
C LYS A 155 15.09 -8.26 19.34
N ARG A 156 14.40 -9.15 20.06
CA ARG A 156 12.98 -9.02 20.35
C ARG A 156 12.69 -7.74 21.16
N ALA A 157 11.43 -7.38 21.28
CA ALA A 157 11.03 -6.32 22.19
C ALA A 157 11.50 -6.65 23.63
N PRO A 158 12.21 -5.75 24.33
CA PRO A 158 12.66 -6.00 25.69
C PRO A 158 11.48 -5.94 26.66
N ARG A 159 11.60 -6.64 27.79
CA ARG A 159 10.67 -6.45 28.91
C ARG A 159 10.95 -5.14 29.61
N LEU A 160 9.99 -4.67 30.41
CA LEU A 160 10.18 -3.51 31.27
C LEU A 160 11.40 -3.73 32.18
N GLY A 161 12.41 -2.88 32.03
CA GLY A 161 13.63 -2.91 32.83
C GLY A 161 14.64 -4.01 32.48
N GLU A 162 14.43 -4.78 31.40
CA GLU A 162 15.32 -5.90 31.03
C GLU A 162 16.77 -5.46 30.81
N ASP A 163 16.97 -4.29 30.21
CA ASP A 163 18.29 -3.77 29.86
C ASP A 163 18.79 -2.71 30.89
N THR A 164 18.07 -2.46 32.00
CA THR A 164 18.41 -1.42 32.98
C THR A 164 19.82 -1.59 33.55
N GLN A 165 20.15 -2.80 34.00
CA GLN A 165 21.48 -3.09 34.56
C GLN A 165 22.58 -2.93 33.53
N LEU A 166 22.36 -3.42 32.31
CA LEU A 166 23.33 -3.30 31.22
C LEU A 166 23.63 -1.82 30.94
N VAL A 167 22.59 -0.98 30.78
CA VAL A 167 22.76 0.44 30.48
C VAL A 167 23.42 1.20 31.64
N LEU A 168 22.99 0.96 32.89
CA LEU A 168 23.59 1.64 34.04
C LEU A 168 25.07 1.28 34.24
N SER A 169 25.46 0.02 34.01
CA SER A 169 26.86 -0.41 34.10
C SER A 169 27.79 0.24 33.07
N GLN A 170 27.24 0.72 31.94
CA GLN A 170 28.02 1.44 30.93
C GLN A 170 28.28 2.90 31.33
N ALA A 171 27.46 3.47 32.23
CA ALA A 171 27.54 4.86 32.65
C ALA A 171 28.16 5.04 34.05
N ILE A 172 27.99 4.05 34.94
CA ILE A 172 28.44 4.10 36.34
C ILE A 172 29.51 3.03 36.56
N ALA A 173 30.75 3.46 36.68
CA ALA A 173 31.88 2.57 36.97
C ALA A 173 32.01 2.21 38.47
N ASP A 174 31.47 3.05 39.37
CA ASP A 174 31.46 2.81 40.81
C ASP A 174 30.38 1.78 41.19
N GLU A 175 30.80 0.62 41.70
CA GLU A 175 29.90 -0.49 42.01
C GLU A 175 28.84 -0.15 43.08
N LYS A 176 29.18 0.73 44.02
CA LYS A 176 28.27 1.11 45.10
C LYS A 176 27.16 2.02 44.56
N LEU A 177 27.54 3.02 43.76
CA LEU A 177 26.58 3.91 43.10
C LEU A 177 25.69 3.14 42.10
N LEU A 178 26.24 2.14 41.41
CA LEU A 178 25.46 1.28 40.51
C LEU A 178 24.41 0.48 41.29
N ALA A 179 24.78 -0.09 42.44
CA ALA A 179 23.85 -0.85 43.28
C ALA A 179 22.72 0.03 43.84
N GLU A 180 23.03 1.26 44.27
CA GLU A 180 22.04 2.24 44.73
C GLU A 180 21.07 2.63 43.60
N ALA A 181 21.59 2.89 42.40
CA ALA A 181 20.78 3.23 41.23
C ALA A 181 19.83 2.10 40.80
N LEU A 182 20.27 0.83 40.91
CA LEU A 182 19.43 -0.34 40.60
C LEU A 182 18.30 -0.57 41.62
N GLN A 183 18.44 -0.05 42.84
CA GLN A 183 17.45 -0.18 43.91
C GLN A 183 16.44 0.96 43.92
N SER A 184 16.77 2.12 43.33
CA SER A 184 15.87 3.25 43.16
C SER A 184 14.84 2.95 42.05
N LYS A 185 13.77 2.22 42.39
CA LYS A 185 12.57 2.09 41.56
C LYS A 185 11.68 3.33 41.63
#